data_AF-A0A1M7E3H1-F1
#
_entry.id   AF-A0A1M7E3H1-F1
#
_cell.length_a   1.000
_cell.length_b   1.000
_cell.length_c   1.000
_cell.angle_alpha   90.00
_cell.angle_beta   90.00
_cell.angle_gamma   90.00
#
_symmetry.space_group_name_H-M   'P 1'
#
loop_
_entity.id
_entity.type
_entity.pdbx_description
1 polymer ?
#
loop_
_entity_poly.entity_id
_entity_poly.type
_entity_poly.pdbx_seq_one_letter_code
_entity_poly.pdbx_strand_id
1 'polypeptide(L)'
;MNDLTYKNYYIFTRYKDFTDPVVKAYMKYFATRNADSRETKTINDQVSHYKADTLIRNKYMTYEYDLHESKEEGKTEAKHEMAEAMLLDGDSVEKVVRVSKLSEEDVLAIKAKLEK
;
A
#
# COMPACT_ATOMS: atom_id res chain seq x y z
N MET A 1 2.78 20.01 -19.24
CA MET A 1 2.36 18.85 -20.04
C MET A 1 2.51 17.62 -19.15
N ASN A 2 1.40 17.02 -18.74
CA ASN A 2 1.30 16.16 -17.55
C ASN A 2 2.12 14.86 -17.65
N ASP A 3 3.09 14.68 -16.76
CA ASP A 3 3.97 13.51 -16.60
C ASP A 3 3.20 12.19 -16.35
N LEU A 4 1.99 12.26 -15.78
CA LEU A 4 1.13 11.08 -15.61
C LEU A 4 0.74 10.42 -16.94
N THR A 5 0.55 11.18 -18.01
CA THR A 5 0.12 10.63 -19.30
C THR A 5 1.25 9.85 -19.98
N TYR A 6 2.49 10.33 -19.87
CA TYR A 6 3.67 9.64 -20.40
C TYR A 6 4.01 8.40 -19.60
N LYS A 7 3.99 8.46 -18.25
CA LYS A 7 4.20 7.29 -17.38
C LYS A 7 3.16 6.21 -17.65
N ASN A 8 1.89 6.58 -17.78
CA ASN A 8 0.83 5.64 -18.15
C ASN A 8 1.06 5.06 -19.55
N TYR A 9 1.34 5.89 -20.55
CA TYR A 9 1.67 5.41 -21.90
C TYR A 9 2.86 4.43 -21.90
N TYR A 10 3.93 4.76 -21.17
CA TYR A 10 5.12 3.95 -21.06
C TYR A 10 4.83 2.59 -20.39
N ILE A 11 4.15 2.59 -19.24
CA ILE A 11 3.75 1.37 -18.53
C ILE A 11 2.82 0.51 -19.40
N PHE A 12 1.86 1.13 -20.09
CA PHE A 12 0.87 0.42 -20.90
C PHE A 12 1.36 -0.03 -22.28
N THR A 13 2.59 0.31 -22.71
CA THR A 13 3.11 -0.07 -24.04
C THR A 13 4.36 -0.94 -24.01
N ARG A 14 5.10 -0.99 -22.90
CA ARG A 14 6.28 -1.84 -22.70
C ARG A 14 6.05 -3.34 -22.95
N TYR A 15 4.82 -3.82 -22.82
CA TYR A 15 4.51 -5.22 -23.16
C TYR A 15 4.88 -5.57 -24.63
N LYS A 16 4.96 -4.56 -25.51
CA LYS A 16 5.35 -4.75 -26.91
C LYS A 16 6.80 -5.18 -27.08
N ASP A 17 7.67 -4.86 -26.12
CA ASP A 17 9.11 -5.12 -26.15
C ASP A 17 9.44 -6.59 -25.85
N PHE A 18 8.49 -7.36 -25.30
CA PHE A 18 8.67 -8.79 -25.05
C PHE A 18 8.58 -9.59 -26.35
N THR A 19 9.54 -10.50 -26.53
CA THR A 19 9.70 -11.36 -27.71
C THR A 19 8.96 -12.68 -27.55
N ASP A 20 8.90 -13.25 -26.34
CA ASP A 20 8.13 -14.46 -26.05
C ASP A 20 6.61 -14.16 -26.14
N PRO A 21 5.85 -14.90 -26.95
CA PRO A 21 4.44 -14.60 -27.20
C PRO A 21 3.55 -14.82 -25.98
N VAL A 22 3.87 -15.79 -25.11
CA VAL A 22 3.11 -16.09 -23.91
C VAL A 22 3.34 -15.01 -22.86
N VAL A 23 4.61 -14.67 -22.62
CA VAL A 23 4.99 -13.57 -21.71
C VAL A 23 4.39 -12.25 -22.19
N LYS A 24 4.47 -11.97 -23.50
CA LYS A 24 3.85 -10.78 -24.11
C LYS A 24 2.35 -10.72 -23.88
N ALA A 25 1.63 -11.83 -24.02
CA ALA A 25 0.19 -11.89 -23.79
C ALA A 25 -0.16 -11.60 -22.33
N TYR A 26 0.58 -12.17 -21.37
CA TYR A 26 0.39 -11.87 -19.94
C TYR A 26 0.70 -10.42 -19.60
N MET A 27 1.80 -9.87 -20.10
CA MET A 27 2.17 -8.48 -19.87
C MET A 27 1.12 -7.51 -20.45
N LYS A 28 0.58 -7.83 -21.64
CA LYS A 28 -0.56 -7.09 -22.20
C LYS A 28 -1.79 -7.17 -21.30
N TYR A 29 -2.14 -8.36 -20.79
CA TYR A 29 -3.28 -8.54 -19.89
C TYR A 29 -3.14 -7.76 -18.58
N PHE A 30 -1.97 -7.77 -17.93
CA PHE A 30 -1.77 -6.97 -16.71
C PHE A 30 -1.79 -5.47 -16.97
N ALA A 31 -1.26 -5.03 -18.12
CA ALA A 31 -1.29 -3.64 -18.53
C ALA A 31 -2.70 -3.16 -18.87
N THR A 32 -3.47 -3.90 -19.66
CA THR A 32 -4.72 -3.40 -20.26
C THR A 32 -5.98 -4.07 -19.75
N ARG A 33 -5.87 -5.17 -18.98
CA ARG A 33 -6.96 -6.07 -18.58
C ARG A 33 -7.68 -6.74 -19.75
N ASN A 34 -7.07 -6.77 -20.95
CA ASN A 34 -7.68 -7.41 -22.14
C ASN A 34 -7.29 -8.88 -22.23
N ALA A 35 -8.28 -9.78 -22.17
CA ALA A 35 -8.09 -11.22 -22.23
C ALA A 35 -8.26 -11.76 -23.67
N ASP A 36 -7.48 -11.24 -24.61
CA ASP A 36 -7.65 -11.57 -26.04
C ASP A 36 -7.00 -12.90 -26.42
N SER A 37 -6.03 -13.39 -25.62
CA SER A 37 -5.34 -14.67 -25.84
C SER A 37 -5.97 -15.81 -25.04
N ARG A 38 -5.75 -17.06 -25.48
CA ARG A 38 -6.25 -18.25 -24.78
C ARG A 38 -5.72 -18.31 -23.34
N GLU A 39 -4.44 -18.04 -23.17
CA GLU A 39 -3.70 -18.06 -21.91
C GLU A 39 -4.27 -17.04 -20.91
N THR A 40 -4.64 -15.86 -21.40
CA THR A 40 -5.21 -14.79 -20.58
C THR A 40 -6.68 -14.99 -20.26
N LYS A 41 -7.44 -15.69 -21.13
CA LYS A 41 -8.86 -16.01 -20.88
C LYS A 41 -9.02 -16.94 -19.69
N THR A 42 -8.19 -17.98 -19.60
CA THR A 42 -8.24 -18.91 -18.46
C THR A 42 -8.04 -18.18 -17.12
N ILE A 43 -7.05 -17.28 -17.05
CA ILE A 43 -6.84 -16.45 -15.85
C ILE A 43 -8.04 -15.52 -15.61
N ASN A 44 -8.52 -14.87 -16.65
CA ASN A 44 -9.64 -13.94 -16.55
C ASN A 44 -10.92 -14.63 -16.04
N ASP A 45 -11.19 -15.84 -16.51
CA ASP A 45 -12.35 -16.64 -16.11
C ASP A 45 -12.22 -17.07 -14.63
N GLN A 46 -11.03 -17.51 -14.20
CA GLN A 46 -10.76 -17.83 -12.80
C GLN A 46 -10.93 -16.60 -11.89
N VAL A 47 -10.36 -15.45 -12.27
CA VAL A 47 -10.51 -14.21 -11.52
C VAL A 47 -11.99 -13.80 -11.46
N SER A 48 -12.72 -13.94 -12.56
CA SER A 48 -14.16 -13.62 -12.62
C SER A 48 -14.97 -14.54 -11.71
N HIS A 49 -14.66 -15.83 -11.70
CA HIS A 49 -15.28 -16.81 -10.81
C HIS A 49 -15.05 -16.46 -9.34
N TYR A 50 -13.80 -16.21 -8.93
CA TYR A 50 -13.49 -15.85 -7.53
C TYR A 50 -14.08 -14.51 -7.09
N LYS A 51 -14.23 -13.54 -8.02
CA LYS A 51 -14.93 -12.28 -7.72
C LYS A 51 -16.43 -12.47 -7.48
N ALA A 52 -17.03 -13.46 -8.13
CA ALA A 52 -18.45 -13.80 -7.98
C ALA A 52 -18.71 -14.67 -6.74
N ASP A 53 -17.70 -15.41 -6.26
CA ASP A 53 -17.77 -16.18 -5.03
C ASP A 53 -17.78 -15.26 -3.79
N THR A 54 -18.91 -15.25 -3.08
CA THR A 54 -19.12 -14.40 -1.91
C THR A 54 -18.22 -14.78 -0.73
N LEU A 55 -17.89 -16.06 -0.55
CA LEU A 55 -17.00 -16.52 0.52
C LEU A 55 -15.57 -16.03 0.28
N ILE A 56 -15.08 -16.19 -0.94
CA ILE A 56 -13.73 -15.75 -1.32
C ILE A 56 -13.63 -14.22 -1.27
N ARG A 57 -14.66 -13.52 -1.77
CA ARG A 57 -14.74 -12.05 -1.67
C ARG A 57 -14.67 -11.57 -0.22
N ASN A 58 -15.43 -12.19 0.68
CA ASN A 58 -15.43 -11.81 2.10
C ASN A 58 -14.05 -12.04 2.73
N LYS A 59 -13.41 -13.19 2.48
CA LYS A 59 -12.05 -13.46 2.97
C LYS A 59 -11.04 -12.44 2.47
N TYR A 60 -11.12 -12.05 1.20
CA TYR A 60 -10.22 -11.03 0.64
C TYR A 60 -10.44 -9.66 1.31
N MET A 61 -11.69 -9.25 1.53
CA MET A 61 -12.00 -7.98 2.20
C MET A 61 -11.50 -7.97 3.65
N THR A 62 -11.64 -9.07 4.38
CA THR A 62 -11.06 -9.20 5.73
C THR A 62 -9.54 -9.08 5.70
N TYR A 63 -8.87 -9.81 4.80
CA TYR A 63 -7.42 -9.73 4.68
C TYR A 63 -6.91 -8.31 4.35
N GLU A 64 -7.57 -7.60 3.43
CA GLU A 64 -7.22 -6.21 3.10
C GLU A 64 -7.46 -5.26 4.27
N TYR A 65 -8.54 -5.49 5.04
CA TYR A 65 -8.82 -4.72 6.26
C TYR A 65 -7.72 -4.95 7.30
N ASP A 66 -7.40 -6.20 7.62
CA ASP A 66 -6.37 -6.57 8.59
C ASP A 66 -4.99 -6.00 8.17
N LEU A 67 -4.67 -6.06 6.87
CA LEU A 67 -3.43 -5.50 6.34
C LEU A 67 -3.38 -3.97 6.45
N HIS A 68 -4.51 -3.30 6.25
CA HIS A 68 -4.60 -1.85 6.40
C HIS A 68 -4.51 -1.45 7.88
N GLU A 69 -5.21 -2.14 8.76
CA GLU A 69 -5.15 -1.93 10.21
C GLU A 69 -3.72 -2.11 10.73
N SER A 70 -3.06 -3.23 10.40
CA SER A 70 -1.68 -3.48 10.79
C SER A 70 -0.69 -2.41 10.27
N LYS A 71 -0.91 -1.87 9.07
CA LYS A 71 -0.08 -0.76 8.55
C LYS A 71 -0.31 0.55 9.31
N GLU A 72 -1.55 0.85 9.70
CA GLU A 72 -1.86 2.05 10.47
C GLU A 72 -1.37 1.92 11.92
N GLU A 73 -1.50 0.74 12.54
CA GLU A 73 -0.92 0.42 13.84
C GLU A 73 0.60 0.62 13.81
N GLY A 74 1.30 0.01 12.85
CA GLY A 74 2.75 0.16 12.73
C GLY A 74 3.22 1.60 12.46
N LYS A 75 2.43 2.40 11.72
CA LYS A 75 2.71 3.85 11.57
C LYS A 75 2.54 4.60 12.89
N THR A 76 1.58 4.19 13.70
CA THR A 76 1.28 4.82 14.99
C THR A 76 2.39 4.48 15.98
N GLU A 77 2.78 3.21 16.08
CA GLU A 77 3.92 2.76 16.87
C GLU A 77 5.21 3.51 16.50
N ALA A 78 5.54 3.61 15.20
CA ALA A 78 6.72 4.33 14.75
C ALA A 78 6.72 5.83 15.13
N LYS A 79 5.55 6.48 15.16
CA LYS A 79 5.43 7.87 15.63
C LYS A 79 5.67 7.99 17.13
N HIS A 80 5.18 7.02 17.92
CA HIS A 80 5.42 6.95 19.35
C HIS A 80 6.89 6.71 19.67
N GLU A 81 7.53 5.73 19.03
CA GLU A 81 8.97 5.45 19.21
C GLU A 81 9.85 6.66 18.84
N MET A 82 9.52 7.35 17.75
CA MET A 82 10.23 8.56 17.35
C MET A 82 10.04 9.69 18.37
N ALA A 83 8.82 9.88 18.89
CA ALA A 83 8.56 10.88 19.91
C ALA A 83 9.30 10.56 21.22
N GLU A 84 9.36 9.29 21.62
CA GLU A 84 10.15 8.82 22.76
C GLU A 84 11.64 9.13 22.58
N ALA A 85 12.23 8.76 21.44
CA ALA A 85 13.63 9.04 21.14
C ALA A 85 13.96 10.53 21.18
N MET A 86 13.12 11.38 20.58
CA MET A 86 13.33 12.84 20.60
C MET A 86 13.23 13.43 22.01
N LEU A 87 12.28 12.96 22.82
CA LEU A 87 12.15 13.41 24.22
C LEU A 87 13.36 12.98 25.07
N LEU A 88 13.89 11.77 24.85
CA LEU A 88 15.11 11.30 25.51
C LEU A 88 16.35 12.11 25.09
N ASP A 89 16.42 12.55 23.84
CA ASP A 89 17.47 13.45 23.32
C ASP A 89 17.34 14.90 23.83
N GLY A 90 16.29 15.20 24.60
CA GLY A 90 16.06 16.51 25.22
C GLY A 90 15.36 17.53 24.33
N ASP A 91 14.71 17.10 23.24
CA ASP A 91 13.91 17.99 22.40
C ASP A 91 12.65 18.51 23.14
N SER A 92 12.22 19.73 22.79
CA SER A 92 11.02 20.34 23.39
C SER A 92 9.73 19.66 22.90
N VAL A 93 8.69 19.69 23.73
CA VAL A 93 7.38 19.09 23.43
C VAL A 93 6.80 19.67 22.14
N GLU A 94 6.93 20.97 21.90
CA GLU A 94 6.43 21.63 20.68
C GLU A 94 7.15 21.12 19.42
N LYS A 95 8.47 20.86 19.51
CA LYS A 95 9.24 20.30 18.40
C LYS A 95 8.80 18.88 18.11
N VAL A 96 8.60 18.06 19.14
CA VAL A 96 8.18 16.66 19.02
C VAL A 96 6.78 16.58 18.40
N VAL A 97 5.79 17.32 18.91
CA VAL A 97 4.42 17.40 18.34
C VAL A 97 4.45 17.72 16.84
N ARG A 98 5.26 18.72 16.44
CA ARG A 98 5.37 19.14 15.04
C ARG A 98 5.95 18.05 14.13
N VAL A 99 6.92 17.26 14.62
CA VAL A 99 7.65 16.26 13.85
C VAL A 99 6.93 14.91 13.82
N SER A 100 6.48 14.40 14.97
CA SER A 100 5.75 13.13 15.08
C SER A 100 4.31 13.21 14.58
N LYS A 101 3.75 14.43 14.49
CA LYS A 101 2.33 14.66 14.18
C LYS A 101 1.37 14.02 15.18
N LEU A 102 1.86 13.71 16.38
CA LEU A 102 1.02 13.31 17.52
C LEU A 102 0.37 14.55 18.14
N SER A 103 -0.70 14.35 18.91
CA SER A 103 -1.29 15.45 19.67
C SER A 103 -0.36 15.87 20.82
N GLU A 104 -0.52 17.10 21.31
CA GLU A 104 0.24 17.58 22.47
C GLU A 104 -0.03 16.73 23.72
N GLU A 105 -1.27 16.29 23.90
CA GLU A 105 -1.68 15.40 24.99
C GLU A 105 -0.92 14.06 24.93
N ASP A 106 -0.80 13.46 23.75
CA ASP A 106 -0.07 12.20 23.57
C ASP A 106 1.42 12.35 23.88
N VAL A 107 2.05 13.43 23.41
CA VAL A 107 3.48 13.69 23.65
C VAL A 107 3.74 13.95 25.14
N LEU A 108 2.86 14.67 25.83
CA LEU A 108 2.95 14.86 27.27
C LEU A 108 2.76 13.55 28.04
N ALA A 109 1.85 12.67 27.60
CA ALA A 109 1.67 11.36 28.21
C ALA A 109 2.90 10.46 28.03
N ILE A 110 3.56 10.51 26.87
CA ILE A 110 4.84 9.82 26.62
C ILE A 110 5.92 10.37 27.56
N LYS A 111 6.08 11.69 27.63
CA LYS A 111 7.06 12.35 28.50
C LYS A 111 6.87 11.95 29.97
N ALA A 112 5.63 11.96 30.44
CA ALA A 112 5.30 11.57 31.81
C ALA A 112 5.60 10.07 32.12
N LYS A 113 5.57 9.19 31.10
CA LYS A 113 5.99 7.78 31.25
C LYS A 113 7.51 7.63 31.33
N LEU A 114 8.27 8.46 30.61
CA LEU A 114 9.73 8.44 30.59
C LEU A 114 10.37 9.04 31.87
N GLU A 115 9.68 9.97 32.53
CA GLU A 115 10.11 10.60 33.79
C GLU A 115 9.80 9.76 35.05
N LYS A 116 9.20 8.58 34.87
CA LYS A 116 8.72 7.69 35.94
C LYS A 116 9.65 6.50 36.15
#